data_AF-A0A4Y8UGH8-F1
#
_entry.id   AF-A0A4Y8UGH8-F1
#
_cell.length_a   1.000
_cell.length_b   1.000
_cell.length_c   1.000
_cell.angle_alpha   90.00
_cell.angle_beta   90.00
_cell.angle_gamma   90.00
#
_symmetry.space_group_name_H-M   'P 1'
#
loop_
_entity.id
_entity.type
_entity.pdbx_description
1 polymer ?
#
loop_
_entity_poly.entity_id
_entity_poly.type
_entity_poly.pdbx_seq_one_letter_code
_entity_poly.pdbx_strand_id
1 'polypeptide(L)'
;MDKQALQRELTQLRSRLDSELARAKSRRDPFGHLLQRLAVQVDPSEPEPLDNTLLAQLRDSVAEQEAEHPQLAAVARQLLDLLSRMGV
;
A
#
# COMPACT_ATOMS: atom_id res chain seq x y z
N MET A 1 11.65 -7.27 -15.69
CA MET A 1 11.25 -7.91 -14.42
C MET A 1 10.26 -9.00 -14.75
N ASP A 2 10.44 -10.19 -14.20
CA ASP A 2 9.52 -11.31 -14.40
C ASP A 2 8.22 -11.08 -13.60
N LYS A 3 7.06 -11.49 -14.11
CA LYS A 3 5.76 -11.29 -13.44
C LYS A 3 5.75 -11.92 -12.04
N GLN A 4 6.42 -13.07 -11.90
CA GLN A 4 6.59 -13.76 -10.62
C GLN A 4 7.52 -13.02 -9.64
N ALA A 5 8.44 -12.19 -10.13
CA ALA A 5 9.31 -11.38 -9.28
C ALA A 5 8.52 -10.19 -8.72
N LEU A 6 7.73 -9.51 -9.57
CA LEU A 6 6.86 -8.40 -9.15
C LEU A 6 5.80 -8.86 -8.13
N GLN A 7 5.22 -10.03 -8.32
CA GLN A 7 4.29 -10.61 -7.34
C GLN A 7 4.96 -10.91 -6.00
N ARG A 8 6.20 -11.43 -6.00
CA ARG A 8 6.95 -11.67 -4.77
C ARG A 8 7.29 -10.38 -4.04
N GLU A 9 7.70 -9.35 -4.77
CA GLU A 9 7.93 -8.00 -4.22
C GLU A 9 6.64 -7.43 -3.61
N LEU A 10 5.50 -7.61 -4.28
CA LEU A 10 4.19 -7.16 -3.80
C LEU A 10 3.82 -7.83 -2.48
N THR A 11 3.96 -9.16 -2.40
CA THR A 11 3.68 -9.91 -1.17
C THR A 11 4.59 -9.47 -0.02
N GLN A 12 5.88 -9.24 -0.29
CA GLN A 12 6.83 -8.76 0.73
C GLN A 12 6.49 -7.35 1.22
N LEU A 13 6.17 -6.43 0.31
CA LEU A 13 5.77 -5.06 0.66
C LEU A 13 4.47 -5.05 1.47
N ARG A 14 3.51 -5.91 1.12
CA ARG A 14 2.25 -6.04 1.86
C ARG A 14 2.45 -6.58 3.27
N SER A 15 3.26 -7.62 3.45
CA SER A 15 3.61 -8.12 4.78
C SER A 15 4.30 -7.06 5.65
N ARG A 16 5.14 -6.23 5.04
CA ARG A 16 5.77 -5.09 5.73
C ARG A 16 4.73 -4.03 6.09
N LEU A 17 3.82 -3.70 5.18
CA LEU A 17 2.73 -2.76 5.41
C LEU A 17 1.86 -3.20 6.59
N ASP A 18 1.45 -4.47 6.64
CA ASP A 18 0.63 -5.02 7.73
C ASP A 18 1.37 -4.93 9.08
N SER A 19 2.68 -5.18 9.08
CA SER A 19 3.52 -5.07 10.27
C SER A 19 3.61 -3.63 10.78
N GLU A 20 3.78 -2.67 9.88
CA GLU A 20 3.83 -1.24 10.24
C GLU A 20 2.45 -0.71 10.66
N LEU A 21 1.36 -1.15 10.03
CA LEU A 21 -0.01 -0.85 10.46
C LEU A 21 -0.31 -1.39 11.87
N ALA A 22 0.14 -2.62 12.16
CA ALA A 22 -0.01 -3.23 13.47
C ALA A 22 0.79 -2.48 14.57
N ARG A 23 1.91 -1.85 14.19
CA ARG A 23 2.72 -0.99 15.08
C ARG A 23 2.11 0.39 15.25
N ALA A 24 1.55 0.95 14.19
CA ALA A 24 0.99 2.29 14.20
C ALA A 24 -0.19 2.43 15.18
N LYS A 25 -0.98 1.36 15.39
CA LYS A 25 -2.00 1.14 16.46
C LYS A 25 -2.61 2.40 17.10
N SER A 26 -2.91 3.41 16.28
CA SER A 26 -3.71 4.55 16.67
C SER A 26 -5.14 4.22 16.30
N ARG A 27 -6.04 4.33 17.27
CA ARG A 27 -7.37 3.70 17.25
C ARG A 27 -8.30 4.26 16.13
N ARG A 28 -7.86 5.27 15.38
CA ARG A 28 -8.52 5.88 14.21
C ARG A 28 -7.48 6.54 13.29
N ASP A 29 -6.73 5.75 12.54
CA ASP A 29 -5.87 6.29 11.48
C ASP A 29 -6.57 6.14 10.12
N PRO A 30 -7.10 7.24 9.52
CA PRO A 30 -7.71 7.21 8.20
C PRO A 30 -6.73 6.73 7.12
N PHE A 31 -5.45 7.05 7.26
CA PHE A 31 -4.41 6.63 6.33
C PHE A 31 -4.18 5.13 6.41
N GLY A 32 -4.11 4.60 7.63
CA GLY A 32 -4.04 3.16 7.85
C GLY A 32 -5.23 2.39 7.26
N HIS A 33 -6.43 2.95 7.31
CA HIS A 33 -7.62 2.37 6.67
C HIS A 33 -7.53 2.37 5.14
N LEU A 34 -7.07 3.46 4.52
CA LEU A 34 -6.85 3.52 3.07
C LEU A 34 -5.83 2.45 2.63
N LEU A 35 -4.76 2.28 3.40
CA LEU A 35 -3.72 1.29 3.13
C LEU A 35 -4.20 -0.15 3.29
N GLN A 36 -5.06 -0.43 4.27
CA GLN A 36 -5.71 -1.74 4.37
C GLN A 36 -6.59 -2.04 3.16
N ARG A 37 -7.36 -1.06 2.68
CA ARG A 37 -8.17 -1.25 1.47
C ARG A 37 -7.31 -1.54 0.25
N LEU A 38 -6.18 -0.84 0.10
CA LEU A 38 -5.23 -1.13 -0.97
C LEU A 38 -4.63 -2.52 -0.83
N ALA A 39 -4.24 -2.92 0.39
CA ALA A 39 -3.68 -4.24 0.66
C ALA A 39 -4.62 -5.39 0.26
N VAL A 40 -5.93 -5.21 0.41
CA VAL A 40 -6.95 -6.17 -0.06
C VAL A 40 -7.01 -6.19 -1.59
N GLN A 41 -7.05 -5.04 -2.26
CA GLN A 41 -7.16 -4.99 -3.72
C GLN A 41 -5.93 -5.56 -4.45
N VAL A 42 -4.77 -5.48 -3.83
CA VAL A 42 -3.51 -6.01 -4.39
C VAL A 42 -3.27 -7.46 -3.97
N ASP A 43 -4.27 -8.15 -3.40
CA ASP A 43 -4.13 -9.55 -3.02
C ASP A 43 -3.98 -10.44 -4.25
N PRO A 44 -2.85 -11.14 -4.43
CA PRO A 44 -2.70 -12.08 -5.54
C PRO A 44 -3.65 -13.28 -5.43
N SER A 45 -4.22 -13.54 -4.26
CA SER A 45 -5.19 -14.62 -4.01
C SER A 45 -6.59 -14.25 -4.51
N GLU A 46 -6.94 -12.97 -4.45
CA GLU A 46 -8.22 -12.41 -4.87
C GLU A 46 -7.96 -11.07 -5.59
N PRO A 47 -7.60 -11.11 -6.89
CA PRO A 47 -7.30 -9.90 -7.64
C PRO A 47 -8.58 -9.11 -7.88
N GLU A 48 -8.88 -8.16 -7.00
CA GLU A 48 -9.90 -7.14 -7.25
C GLU A 48 -9.38 -6.09 -8.24
N PRO A 49 -10.26 -5.47 -9.04
CA PRO A 49 -9.89 -4.32 -9.83
C PRO A 49 -9.39 -3.20 -8.92
N LEU A 50 -8.20 -2.70 -9.22
CA LEU A 50 -7.60 -1.58 -8.49
C LEU A 50 -8.45 -0.32 -8.70
N ASP A 51 -8.84 0.29 -7.58
CA ASP A 51 -9.62 1.52 -7.59
C ASP A 51 -8.69 2.73 -7.79
N ASN A 52 -8.72 3.30 -9.00
CA ASN A 52 -7.95 4.50 -9.34
C ASN A 52 -8.23 5.68 -8.41
N THR A 53 -9.45 5.78 -7.85
CA THR A 53 -9.81 6.82 -6.89
C THR A 53 -9.09 6.57 -5.57
N LEU A 54 -9.02 5.32 -5.11
CA LEU A 54 -8.28 4.93 -3.92
C LEU A 54 -6.78 5.18 -4.10
N LEU A 55 -6.22 4.84 -5.27
CA LEU A 55 -4.81 5.09 -5.58
C LEU A 55 -4.47 6.58 -5.58
N ALA A 56 -5.35 7.43 -6.12
CA ALA A 56 -5.19 8.88 -6.08
C ALA A 56 -5.24 9.42 -4.65
N GLN A 57 -6.25 9.01 -3.87
CA GLN A 57 -6.37 9.39 -2.46
C GLN A 57 -5.15 8.97 -1.64
N LEU A 58 -4.62 7.76 -1.87
CA LEU A 58 -3.41 7.29 -1.19
C LEU A 58 -2.19 8.09 -1.58
N ARG A 59 -2.02 8.46 -2.86
CA ARG A 59 -0.90 9.31 -3.30
C ARG A 59 -0.90 10.66 -2.60
N ASP A 60 -2.07 11.27 -2.48
CA ASP A 60 -2.22 12.56 -1.81
C ASP A 60 -1.99 12.42 -0.30
N SER A 61 -2.59 11.41 0.34
CA SER A 61 -2.44 11.18 1.78
C SER A 61 -1.03 10.73 2.18
N VAL A 62 -0.28 10.01 1.33
CA VAL A 62 1.11 9.63 1.60
C VAL A 62 1.97 10.87 1.87
N ALA A 63 1.82 11.91 1.04
CA ALA A 63 2.59 13.14 1.18
C ALA A 63 2.27 13.88 2.50
N GLU A 64 1.00 13.87 2.90
CA GLU A 64 0.56 14.48 4.16
C GLU A 64 1.03 13.68 5.39
N GLN A 65 1.10 12.36 5.26
CA GLN A 65 1.40 11.43 6.35
C GLN A 65 2.90 11.10 6.47
N GLU A 66 3.74 11.58 5.56
CA GLU A 66 5.20 11.44 5.66
C GLU A 66 5.77 12.06 6.95
N ALA A 67 5.16 13.14 7.47
CA ALA A 67 5.59 13.80 8.70
C ALA A 67 5.16 13.05 9.98
N GLU A 68 3.95 12.46 9.97
CA GLU A 68 3.35 11.79 11.13
C GLU A 68 3.77 10.31 11.21
N HIS A 69 3.83 9.65 10.07
CA HIS A 69 4.08 8.22 9.91
C HIS A 69 5.10 7.93 8.80
N PRO A 70 6.37 8.38 8.93
CA PRO A 70 7.37 8.32 7.86
C PRO A 70 7.64 6.90 7.36
N GLN A 71 7.62 5.91 8.25
CA GLN A 71 7.83 4.51 7.88
C GLN A 71 6.64 3.94 7.10
N LEU A 72 5.42 4.30 7.50
CA LEU A 72 4.19 3.83 6.88
C LEU A 72 4.01 4.47 5.50
N ALA A 73 4.27 5.77 5.38
CA ALA A 73 4.29 6.51 4.13
C ALA A 73 5.34 5.97 3.14
N ALA A 74 6.54 5.62 3.63
CA ALA A 74 7.58 5.02 2.78
C ALA A 74 7.14 3.67 2.19
N VAL A 75 6.54 2.79 2.99
CA VAL A 75 6.03 1.49 2.52
C VAL A 75 4.87 1.67 1.55
N ALA A 76 3.94 2.59 1.84
CA ALA A 76 2.85 2.95 0.95
C ALA A 76 3.35 3.45 -0.42
N ARG A 77 4.38 4.29 -0.43
CA ARG A 77 4.97 4.82 -1.67
C ARG A 77 5.62 3.73 -2.50
N GLN A 78 6.37 2.82 -1.86
CA GLN A 78 6.95 1.66 -2.52
C GLN A 78 5.88 0.74 -3.13
N LEU A 79 4.75 0.57 -2.43
CA LEU A 79 3.62 -0.18 -2.93
C LEU A 79 3.01 0.48 -4.18
N LEU A 80 2.70 1.78 -4.11
CA LEU A 80 2.15 2.55 -5.24
C LEU A 80 3.08 2.55 -6.47
N ASP A 81 4.39 2.66 -6.26
CA ASP A 81 5.39 2.58 -7.33
C ASP A 81 5.42 1.19 -7.97
N LEU A 82 5.29 0.13 -7.16
CA LEU A 82 5.23 -1.24 -7.67
C LEU A 82 3.96 -1.49 -8.49
N LEU A 83 2.82 -1.00 -8.04
CA LEU A 83 1.55 -1.08 -8.79
C LEU A 83 1.67 -0.38 -10.14
N SER A 84 2.22 0.84 -10.14
CA SER A 84 2.45 1.60 -11.37
C SER A 84 3.38 0.88 -12.34
N ARG A 85 4.41 0.19 -11.84
CA ARG A 85 5.32 -0.65 -12.67
C ARG A 85 4.64 -1.90 -13.22
N MET A 86 3.61 -2.43 -12.55
CA MET A 86 2.79 -3.53 -13.05
C MET A 86 1.77 -3.09 -14.10
N GLY A 87 1.70 -1.78 -14.41
CA GLY A 87 0.76 -1.23 -15.37
C GLY A 87 -0.63 -1.02 -14.79
N VAL A 88 -0.72 -0.90 -13.45
CA VAL A 88 -1.97 -0.59 -12.74
C VAL A 88 -1.89 0.76 -12.06
#